data_AF-A0A813JQ58-F1
#
_entry.id   AF-A0A813JQ58-F1
#
_cell.length_a   1.000
_cell.length_b   1.000
_cell.length_c   1.000
_cell.angle_alpha   90.00
_cell.angle_beta   90.00
_cell.angle_gamma   90.00
#
_symmetry.space_group_name_H-M   'P 1'
#
loop_
_entity.id
_entity.type
_entity.pdbx_description
1 polymer ?
#
loop_
_entity_poly.entity_id
_entity_poly.type
_entity_poly.pdbx_seq_one_letter_code
_entity_poly.pdbx_strand_id
1 'polypeptide(L)'
;MLIHFPSAWDGNFSGKKYRQEEWKALEAWAKSGKARAIGVSHYCSKQLDDILETATVPVAVNQVQYHVGMAQAGRLSTDDRDYMQSKGVLYQPFSPLCGPCDPPANKELITGKLVTDIGSVYNKTGAQVSLRWLVQQGMPAIPKSSVAIHLRENFDIFDFKLSEDEMSRPSAATSPAVGGGPSPTDSGTVV
;
A
#
# COMPACT_ATOMS: atom_id res chain seq x y z
N MET A 1 -0.80 -14.65 5.00
CA MET A 1 0.14 -14.36 6.12
C MET A 1 1.20 -13.42 5.59
N LEU A 2 1.52 -12.33 6.29
CA LEU A 2 2.51 -11.36 5.83
C LEU A 2 3.65 -11.25 6.85
N ILE A 3 4.89 -11.12 6.37
CA ILE A 3 5.96 -10.52 7.16
C ILE A 3 5.66 -9.02 7.23
N HIS A 4 5.59 -8.45 8.44
CA HIS A 4 5.10 -7.08 8.63
C HIS A 4 6.13 -6.02 8.22
N PHE A 5 7.42 -6.25 8.51
CA PHE A 5 8.49 -5.33 8.14
C PHE A 5 9.72 -6.12 7.69
N PRO A 6 10.57 -5.56 6.81
CA PRO A 6 11.78 -6.22 6.30
C PRO A 6 12.91 -6.35 7.33
N SER A 7 12.72 -5.78 8.51
CA SER A 7 13.62 -5.87 9.66
C SER A 7 12.88 -5.60 10.98
N ALA A 8 13.48 -6.06 12.08
CA ALA A 8 13.03 -5.71 13.42
C ALA A 8 13.29 -4.23 13.75
N TRP A 9 12.44 -3.66 14.60
CA TRP A 9 12.49 -2.25 15.00
C TRP A 9 13.73 -1.88 15.82
N ASP A 10 14.33 -2.86 16.49
CA ASP A 10 15.57 -2.71 17.25
C ASP A 10 16.84 -2.90 16.39
N GLY A 11 16.67 -3.20 15.09
CA GLY A 11 17.76 -3.43 14.13
C GLY A 11 18.47 -4.78 14.26
N ASN A 12 18.19 -5.58 15.30
CA ASN A 12 18.92 -6.82 15.60
C ASN A 12 18.67 -7.94 14.56
N PHE A 13 17.49 -7.93 13.94
CA PHE A 13 17.12 -8.86 12.86
C PHE A 13 16.89 -8.07 11.57
N SER A 14 17.98 -7.62 10.95
CA SER A 14 17.96 -6.80 9.73
C SER A 14 18.88 -7.32 8.64
N GLY A 15 18.51 -7.07 7.39
CA GLY A 15 19.28 -7.47 6.22
C GLY A 15 18.88 -8.81 5.59
N LYS A 16 19.52 -9.10 4.45
CA LYS A 16 19.19 -10.18 3.52
C LYS A 16 19.05 -11.56 4.18
N LYS A 17 19.99 -11.94 5.05
CA LYS A 17 19.99 -13.25 5.71
C LYS A 17 18.69 -13.48 6.48
N TYR A 18 18.29 -12.54 7.33
CA TYR A 18 17.09 -12.70 8.16
C TYR A 18 15.81 -12.66 7.31
N ARG A 19 15.74 -11.79 6.30
CA ARG A 19 14.61 -11.78 5.34
C ARG A 19 14.40 -13.14 4.68
N GLN A 20 15.48 -13.79 4.25
CA GLN A 20 15.43 -15.12 3.64
C GLN A 20 15.02 -16.21 4.65
N GLU A 21 15.51 -16.14 5.89
CA GLU A 21 15.13 -17.06 6.97
C GLU A 21 13.64 -16.94 7.34
N GLU A 22 13.12 -15.71 7.47
CA GLU A 22 11.70 -15.45 7.72
C GLU A 22 10.82 -15.93 6.56
N TRP A 23 11.24 -15.66 5.31
CA TRP A 23 10.51 -16.13 4.15
C TRP A 23 10.44 -17.66 4.12
N LYS A 24 11.55 -18.36 4.36
CA LYS A 24 11.60 -19.82 4.44
C LYS A 24 10.64 -20.38 5.49
N ALA A 25 10.47 -19.68 6.63
CA ALA A 25 9.49 -20.07 7.65
C ALA A 25 8.05 -19.90 7.14
N LEU A 26 7.74 -18.80 6.44
CA LEU A 26 6.42 -18.61 5.80
C LEU A 26 6.15 -19.66 4.71
N GLU A 27 7.15 -20.05 3.93
CA GLU A 27 6.99 -21.12 2.94
C GLU A 27 6.64 -22.46 3.60
N ALA A 28 7.25 -22.79 4.74
CA ALA A 28 6.89 -24.00 5.48
C ALA A 28 5.43 -23.95 5.96
N TRP A 29 4.93 -22.76 6.34
CA TRP A 29 3.52 -22.59 6.71
C TRP A 29 2.58 -22.71 5.51
N ALA A 30 2.96 -22.18 4.35
CA ALA A 30 2.19 -22.35 3.12
C ALA A 30 2.13 -23.83 2.70
N LYS A 31 3.29 -24.51 2.64
CA LYS A 31 3.41 -25.93 2.25
C LYS A 31 2.69 -26.88 3.20
N SER A 32 2.59 -26.55 4.48
CA SER A 32 1.83 -27.32 5.47
C SER A 32 0.34 -26.99 5.50
N GLY A 33 -0.14 -26.10 4.63
CA GLY A 33 -1.56 -25.72 4.55
C GLY A 33 -2.02 -24.74 5.62
N LYS A 34 -1.12 -24.22 6.47
CA LYS A 34 -1.46 -23.22 7.51
C LYS A 34 -1.75 -21.84 6.92
N ALA A 35 -1.26 -21.55 5.71
CA ALA A 35 -1.55 -20.33 4.98
C ALA A 35 -1.88 -20.65 3.52
N ARG A 36 -2.99 -20.10 3.01
CA ARG A 36 -3.35 -20.23 1.58
C ARG A 36 -2.44 -19.41 0.66
N ALA A 37 -1.95 -18.29 1.18
CA ALA A 37 -1.04 -17.38 0.50
C ALA A 37 -0.13 -16.69 1.52
N ILE A 38 1.09 -16.38 1.07
CA ILE A 38 2.11 -15.69 1.85
C ILE A 38 2.61 -14.47 1.08
N GLY A 39 3.02 -13.44 1.82
CA GLY A 39 3.47 -12.18 1.25
C GLY A 39 4.24 -11.36 2.28
N VAL A 40 4.44 -10.09 1.97
CA VAL A 40 5.24 -9.16 2.75
C VAL A 40 4.52 -7.82 2.92
N SER A 41 5.08 -6.96 3.76
CA SER A 41 4.59 -5.61 3.99
C SER A 41 5.77 -4.66 4.24
N HIS A 42 5.71 -3.46 3.69
CA HIS A 42 6.79 -2.44 3.73
C HIS A 42 8.09 -2.81 2.99
N TYR A 43 8.05 -3.70 2.00
CA TYR A 43 9.25 -4.08 1.25
C TYR A 43 9.45 -3.15 0.05
N CYS A 44 10.68 -2.64 -0.14
CA CYS A 44 11.09 -2.05 -1.41
C CYS A 44 11.57 -3.13 -2.40
N SER A 45 11.79 -2.76 -3.66
CA SER A 45 12.31 -3.63 -4.73
C SER A 45 13.53 -4.45 -4.31
N LYS A 46 14.55 -3.82 -3.72
CA LYS A 46 15.77 -4.51 -3.25
C LYS A 46 15.48 -5.58 -2.20
N GLN A 47 14.57 -5.31 -1.26
CA GLN A 47 14.23 -6.25 -0.20
C GLN A 47 13.36 -7.40 -0.73
N LEU A 48 12.54 -7.15 -1.75
CA LEU A 48 11.84 -8.21 -2.47
C LEU A 48 12.83 -9.13 -3.18
N ASP A 49 13.85 -8.58 -3.84
CA ASP A 49 14.87 -9.39 -4.53
C ASP A 49 15.61 -10.34 -3.61
N ASP A 50 15.97 -9.89 -2.40
CA ASP A 50 16.56 -10.76 -1.38
C ASP A 50 15.71 -12.02 -1.14
N ILE A 51 14.39 -11.88 -1.11
CA ILE A 51 13.46 -13.01 -0.96
C ILE A 51 13.41 -13.85 -2.25
N LEU A 52 13.20 -13.20 -3.40
CA LEU A 52 13.00 -13.87 -4.69
C LEU A 52 14.19 -14.73 -5.12
N GLU A 53 15.41 -14.41 -4.67
CA GLU A 53 16.58 -15.25 -4.90
C GLU A 53 16.46 -16.68 -4.34
N THR A 54 15.65 -16.87 -3.29
CA THR A 54 15.51 -18.15 -2.58
C THR A 54 14.09 -18.67 -2.53
N ALA A 55 13.13 -17.87 -3.00
CA ALA A 55 11.72 -18.21 -2.94
C ALA A 55 11.37 -19.41 -3.84
N THR A 56 10.69 -20.38 -3.27
CA THR A 56 10.07 -21.52 -3.95
C THR A 56 8.54 -21.46 -3.93
N VAL A 57 7.96 -20.58 -3.11
CA VAL A 57 6.54 -20.22 -3.10
C VAL A 57 6.41 -18.77 -3.56
N PRO A 58 5.44 -18.42 -4.42
CA PRO A 58 5.25 -17.05 -4.89
C PRO A 58 4.99 -16.06 -3.74
N VAL A 59 5.58 -14.86 -3.85
CA VAL A 59 5.22 -13.71 -3.03
C VAL A 59 3.89 -13.16 -3.56
N ALA A 60 2.78 -13.43 -2.87
CA ALA A 60 1.46 -13.10 -3.40
C ALA A 60 1.14 -11.60 -3.36
N VAL A 61 1.63 -10.90 -2.33
CA VAL A 61 1.28 -9.50 -2.08
C VAL A 61 2.41 -8.79 -1.33
N ASN A 62 2.59 -7.50 -1.62
CA ASN A 62 3.32 -6.55 -0.80
C ASN A 62 2.35 -5.46 -0.33
N GLN A 63 2.10 -5.39 0.98
CA GLN A 63 1.26 -4.36 1.58
C GLN A 63 2.09 -3.14 1.97
N VAL A 64 1.72 -1.97 1.48
CA VAL A 64 2.55 -0.75 1.60
C VAL A 64 1.69 0.50 1.69
N GLN A 65 2.25 1.56 2.26
CA GLN A 65 1.52 2.82 2.35
C GLN A 65 1.43 3.36 0.93
N TYR A 66 0.21 3.59 0.45
CA TYR A 66 0.01 4.18 -0.86
C TYR A 66 -1.34 4.87 -0.93
N HIS A 67 -1.34 6.12 -1.41
CA HIS A 67 -2.54 6.92 -1.60
C HIS A 67 -2.27 8.04 -2.61
N VAL A 68 -3.33 8.76 -2.99
CA VAL A 68 -3.23 10.00 -3.76
C VAL A 68 -2.24 10.94 -3.06
N GLY A 69 -1.31 11.55 -3.81
CA GLY A 69 -0.23 12.36 -3.24
C GLY A 69 1.13 11.65 -3.13
N MET A 70 1.17 10.31 -3.20
CA MET A 70 2.40 9.53 -2.99
C MET A 70 3.10 9.07 -4.28
N ALA A 71 2.47 9.19 -5.44
CA ALA A 71 2.96 8.58 -6.68
C ALA A 71 4.41 9.00 -7.02
N GLN A 72 4.79 10.24 -6.70
CA GLN A 72 6.10 10.82 -7.03
C GLN A 72 7.12 10.83 -5.87
N ALA A 73 6.79 10.29 -4.69
CA ALA A 73 7.60 10.46 -3.48
C ALA A 73 8.38 9.19 -3.07
N GLY A 74 9.70 9.19 -3.31
CA GLY A 74 10.70 8.41 -2.55
C GLY A 74 10.62 6.88 -2.62
N ARG A 75 10.99 6.19 -1.53
CA ARG A 75 11.12 4.71 -1.40
C ARG A 75 9.78 3.93 -1.46
N LEU A 76 8.70 4.59 -1.86
CA LEU A 76 7.36 4.02 -2.08
C LEU A 76 6.78 4.59 -3.39
N SER A 77 7.66 4.99 -4.31
CA SER A 77 7.31 5.56 -5.61
C SER A 77 6.54 4.55 -6.46
N THR A 78 5.97 5.05 -7.55
CA THR A 78 5.46 4.22 -8.65
C THR A 78 6.48 3.17 -9.13
N ASP A 79 7.78 3.39 -8.97
CA ASP A 79 8.81 2.44 -9.41
C ASP A 79 8.77 1.14 -8.61
N ASP A 80 8.60 1.21 -7.29
CA ASP A 80 8.46 -0.01 -6.46
C ASP A 80 7.13 -0.71 -6.76
N ARG A 81 6.04 0.05 -7.00
CA ARG A 81 4.76 -0.54 -7.44
C ARG A 81 4.92 -1.31 -8.75
N ASP A 82 5.47 -0.66 -9.77
CA ASP A 82 5.62 -1.22 -11.11
C ASP A 82 6.60 -2.40 -11.09
N TYR A 83 7.64 -2.32 -10.26
CA TYR A 83 8.54 -3.44 -10.00
C TYR A 83 7.81 -4.65 -9.44
N MET A 84 7.03 -4.47 -8.36
CA MET A 84 6.29 -5.55 -7.70
C MET A 84 5.31 -6.19 -8.68
N GLN A 85 4.58 -5.38 -9.45
CA GLN A 85 3.66 -5.87 -10.47
C GLN A 85 4.38 -6.65 -11.58
N SER A 86 5.56 -6.21 -12.02
CA SER A 86 6.37 -6.93 -13.01
C SER A 86 6.82 -8.32 -12.54
N LYS A 87 6.88 -8.54 -11.21
CA LYS A 87 7.19 -9.84 -10.59
C LYS A 87 5.94 -10.67 -10.28
N GLY A 88 4.75 -10.20 -10.64
CA GLY A 88 3.48 -10.84 -10.31
C GLY A 88 3.09 -10.69 -8.83
N VAL A 89 3.69 -9.74 -8.11
CA VAL A 89 3.38 -9.46 -6.71
C VAL A 89 2.30 -8.37 -6.65
N LEU A 90 1.18 -8.67 -5.99
CA LEU A 90 0.09 -7.71 -5.84
C LEU A 90 0.52 -6.54 -4.95
N TYR A 91 0.30 -5.32 -5.40
CA TYR A 91 0.57 -4.13 -4.59
C TYR A 91 -0.70 -3.73 -3.83
N GLN A 92 -0.68 -3.84 -2.50
CA GLN A 92 -1.83 -3.62 -1.63
C GLN A 92 -1.68 -2.33 -0.80
N PRO A 93 -2.43 -1.27 -1.12
CA PRO A 93 -2.40 -0.01 -0.37
C PRO A 93 -2.98 -0.15 1.04
N PHE A 94 -2.16 0.08 2.06
CA PHE A 94 -2.62 0.42 3.40
C PHE A 94 -2.67 1.94 3.60
N SER A 95 -3.47 2.39 4.57
CA SER A 95 -3.74 3.81 4.82
C SER A 95 -4.15 4.60 3.57
N PRO A 96 -5.08 4.08 2.73
CA PRO A 96 -5.43 4.70 1.45
C PRO A 96 -6.11 6.08 1.56
N LEU A 97 -6.55 6.45 2.77
CA LEU A 97 -7.19 7.73 3.10
C LEU A 97 -6.34 8.56 4.07
N CYS A 98 -5.02 8.45 3.99
CA CYS A 98 -4.08 9.30 4.74
C CYS A 98 -4.11 9.15 6.27
N GLY A 99 -4.12 7.91 6.78
CA GLY A 99 -4.12 7.64 8.23
C GLY A 99 -2.91 8.20 8.99
N PRO A 100 -1.66 7.88 8.59
CA PRO A 100 -0.43 8.31 9.25
C PRO A 100 0.19 9.56 8.60
N CYS A 101 -0.63 10.47 8.08
CA CYS A 101 -0.15 11.69 7.41
C CYS A 101 0.20 12.82 8.39
N ASP A 102 1.03 13.75 7.92
CA ASP A 102 1.35 15.00 8.60
C ASP A 102 0.65 16.17 7.86
N PRO A 103 -0.13 17.03 8.52
CA PRO A 103 -0.56 16.92 9.92
C PRO A 103 -1.42 15.69 10.19
N PRO A 104 -1.40 15.14 11.42
CA PRO A 104 -2.29 14.06 11.81
C PRO A 104 -3.75 14.39 11.48
N ALA A 105 -4.51 13.38 11.06
CA ALA A 105 -5.88 13.53 10.60
C ALA A 105 -6.05 14.45 9.38
N ASN A 106 -5.07 14.47 8.46
CA ASN A 106 -5.22 15.10 7.16
C ASN A 106 -6.43 14.52 6.41
N LYS A 107 -7.42 15.37 6.10
CA LYS A 107 -8.66 15.00 5.40
C LYS A 107 -8.65 15.36 3.93
N GLU A 108 -7.52 15.75 3.34
CA GLU A 108 -7.43 16.15 1.93
C GLU A 108 -7.95 15.04 0.99
N LEU A 109 -7.74 13.76 1.34
CA LEU A 109 -8.24 12.62 0.57
C LEU A 109 -9.72 12.27 0.79
N ILE A 110 -10.42 13.06 1.62
CA ILE A 110 -11.83 12.86 1.98
C ILE A 110 -12.65 14.10 1.61
N THR A 111 -12.18 15.28 2.02
CA THR A 111 -12.87 16.57 1.88
C THR A 111 -12.10 17.58 1.03
N GLY A 112 -10.95 17.20 0.47
CA GLY A 112 -10.15 18.09 -0.38
C GLY A 112 -10.77 18.29 -1.76
N LYS A 113 -10.59 19.50 -2.29
CA LYS A 113 -11.19 19.94 -3.57
C LYS A 113 -10.91 18.97 -4.72
N LEU A 114 -9.69 18.44 -4.80
CA LEU A 114 -9.29 17.49 -5.84
C LEU A 114 -10.26 16.29 -5.92
N VAL A 115 -10.54 15.66 -4.78
CA VAL A 115 -11.36 14.45 -4.73
C VAL A 115 -12.86 14.77 -4.68
N THR A 116 -13.27 15.87 -4.05
CA THR A 116 -14.69 16.25 -3.97
C THR A 116 -15.23 16.79 -5.29
N ASP A 117 -14.43 17.53 -6.07
CA ASP A 117 -14.84 18.00 -7.40
C ASP A 117 -15.11 16.82 -8.33
N ILE A 118 -14.22 15.83 -8.34
CA ILE A 118 -14.40 14.59 -9.12
C ILE A 118 -15.64 13.85 -8.60
N GLY A 119 -15.78 13.71 -7.28
CA GLY A 119 -16.90 12.99 -6.67
C GLY A 119 -18.26 13.60 -7.01
N SER A 120 -18.34 14.92 -7.15
CA SER A 120 -19.57 15.64 -7.49
C SER A 120 -20.18 15.21 -8.83
N VAL A 121 -19.35 14.83 -9.81
CA VAL A 121 -19.78 14.34 -11.12
C VAL A 121 -20.55 13.02 -11.00
N TYR A 122 -20.22 12.21 -9.99
CA TYR A 122 -20.77 10.87 -9.79
C TYR A 122 -21.75 10.77 -8.61
N ASN A 123 -22.01 11.87 -7.90
CA ASN A 123 -22.70 11.87 -6.61
C ASN A 123 -22.01 10.92 -5.59
N LYS A 124 -20.68 10.98 -5.54
CA LYS A 124 -19.82 10.19 -4.64
C LYS A 124 -18.99 11.11 -3.74
N THR A 125 -18.59 10.60 -2.58
CA THR A 125 -17.72 11.31 -1.64
C THR A 125 -16.27 11.35 -2.13
N GLY A 126 -15.47 12.27 -1.58
CA GLY A 126 -14.04 12.31 -1.89
C GLY A 126 -13.30 11.03 -1.46
N ALA A 127 -13.73 10.40 -0.36
CA ALA A 127 -13.18 9.11 0.07
C ALA A 127 -13.45 8.01 -0.98
N GLN A 128 -14.66 7.96 -1.54
CA GLN A 128 -15.01 7.02 -2.61
C GLN A 128 -14.15 7.26 -3.86
N VAL A 129 -13.86 8.52 -4.23
CA VAL A 129 -12.96 8.83 -5.34
C VAL A 129 -11.54 8.36 -5.07
N SER A 130 -10.98 8.64 -3.89
CA SER A 130 -9.64 8.19 -3.49
C SER A 130 -9.50 6.67 -3.55
N LEU A 131 -10.52 5.94 -3.08
CA LEU A 131 -10.53 4.47 -3.13
C LEU A 131 -10.75 3.95 -4.55
N ARG A 132 -11.65 4.58 -5.32
CA ARG A 132 -11.90 4.23 -6.72
C ARG A 132 -10.63 4.36 -7.56
N TRP A 133 -9.87 5.44 -7.35
CA TRP A 133 -8.59 5.66 -8.01
C TRP A 133 -7.62 4.50 -7.77
N LEU A 134 -7.52 3.98 -6.54
CA LEU A 134 -6.65 2.82 -6.24
C LEU A 134 -7.13 1.54 -6.94
N VAL A 135 -8.41 1.18 -6.76
CA VAL A 135 -8.94 -0.10 -7.28
C VAL A 135 -8.98 -0.13 -8.80
N GLN A 136 -9.20 1.02 -9.46
CA GLN A 136 -9.21 1.12 -10.92
C GLN A 136 -7.83 0.90 -11.54
N GLN A 137 -6.75 1.05 -10.76
CA GLN A 137 -5.37 0.71 -11.15
C GLN A 137 -5.02 -0.75 -10.84
N GLY A 138 -5.99 -1.56 -10.39
CA GLY A 138 -5.76 -2.96 -10.02
C GLY A 138 -5.18 -3.14 -8.61
N MET A 139 -5.21 -2.12 -7.75
CA MET A 139 -4.70 -2.20 -6.38
C MET A 139 -5.83 -2.38 -5.36
N PRO A 140 -5.89 -3.51 -4.62
CA PRO A 140 -6.94 -3.76 -3.63
C PRO A 140 -6.66 -3.01 -2.32
N ALA A 141 -7.15 -1.78 -2.23
CA ALA A 141 -7.00 -0.94 -1.04
C ALA A 141 -7.71 -1.50 0.19
N ILE A 142 -7.14 -1.27 1.38
CA ILE A 142 -7.70 -1.71 2.68
C ILE A 142 -8.01 -0.52 3.61
N PRO A 143 -9.08 0.26 3.34
CA PRO A 143 -9.47 1.36 4.22
C PRO A 143 -9.98 0.86 5.57
N LYS A 144 -9.57 1.53 6.65
CA LYS A 144 -10.09 1.30 8.01
C LYS A 144 -11.26 2.23 8.31
N SER A 145 -12.32 1.70 8.89
CA SER A 145 -13.36 2.50 9.56
C SER A 145 -14.00 1.70 10.70
N SER A 146 -14.37 2.37 11.79
CA SER A 146 -15.26 1.84 12.83
C SER A 146 -16.69 2.39 12.72
N VAL A 147 -16.94 3.31 11.78
CA VAL A 147 -18.23 3.96 11.57
C VAL A 147 -18.97 3.26 10.42
N ALA A 148 -20.19 2.78 10.70
CA ALA A 148 -20.98 1.96 9.78
C ALA A 148 -21.30 2.64 8.44
N ILE A 149 -21.58 3.95 8.44
CA ILE A 149 -21.86 4.68 7.20
C ILE A 149 -20.61 4.73 6.30
N HIS A 150 -19.45 5.04 6.85
CA HIS A 150 -18.19 5.05 6.08
C HIS A 150 -17.81 3.64 5.58
N LEU A 151 -18.13 2.58 6.35
CA LEU A 151 -17.94 1.21 5.85
C LEU A 151 -18.76 0.97 4.58
N ARG A 152 -20.04 1.36 4.59
CA ARG A 152 -20.91 1.24 3.41
C ARG A 152 -20.39 2.06 2.24
N GLU A 153 -20.00 3.32 2.48
CA GLU A 153 -19.43 4.20 1.45
C GLU A 153 -18.14 3.63 0.85
N ASN A 154 -17.24 3.10 1.68
CA ASN A 154 -15.97 2.51 1.20
C ASN A 154 -16.19 1.31 0.28
N PHE A 155 -17.29 0.57 0.43
CA PHE A 155 -17.68 -0.54 -0.48
C PHE A 155 -18.41 -0.05 -1.73
N ASP A 156 -19.07 1.11 -1.67
CA ASP A 156 -19.87 1.68 -2.75
C ASP A 156 -19.01 2.44 -3.77
N ILE A 157 -18.00 1.76 -4.31
CA ILE A 157 -16.99 2.31 -5.25
C ILE A 157 -16.94 1.58 -6.59
N PHE A 158 -17.84 0.64 -6.83
CA PHE A 158 -17.80 -0.24 -8.00
C PHE A 158 -18.85 0.07 -9.08
N ASP A 159 -19.78 0.98 -8.79
CA ASP A 159 -20.87 1.41 -9.67
C ASP A 159 -20.52 2.65 -10.52
N PHE A 160 -19.31 3.20 -10.37
CA PHE A 160 -18.79 4.29 -11.20
C PHE A 160 -17.36 4.01 -11.67
N LYS A 161 -16.92 4.74 -12.70
CA LYS A 161 -15.58 4.64 -13.27
C LYS A 161 -15.05 6.04 -13.54
N LEU A 162 -13.86 6.34 -13.01
CA LEU A 162 -13.15 7.59 -13.27
C LEU A 162 -12.70 7.60 -14.74
N SER A 163 -12.87 8.73 -15.42
CA SER A 163 -12.29 8.95 -16.76
C SER A 163 -10.77 9.00 -16.72
N GLU A 164 -10.12 8.99 -17.88
CA GLU A 164 -8.65 9.13 -17.96
C GLU A 164 -8.16 10.45 -17.36
N ASP A 165 -8.87 11.55 -17.58
CA ASP A 165 -8.56 12.85 -16.99
C ASP A 165 -8.65 12.80 -15.45
N GLU A 166 -9.75 12.25 -14.93
CA GLU A 166 -9.97 12.14 -13.48
C GLU A 166 -9.05 11.13 -12.81
N MET A 167 -8.49 10.17 -13.55
CA MET A 167 -7.40 9.31 -13.07
C MET A 167 -6.06 10.04 -13.08
N SER A 168 -5.81 10.90 -14.08
CA SER A 168 -4.54 11.63 -14.22
C SER A 168 -4.32 12.66 -13.10
N ARG A 169 -5.38 13.37 -12.69
CA ARG A 169 -5.29 14.46 -11.70
C ARG A 169 -4.80 13.97 -10.31
N PRO A 170 -5.35 12.90 -9.71
CA PRO A 170 -4.82 12.33 -8.47
C PRO A 170 -3.45 11.66 -8.65
N SER A 171 -3.15 11.14 -9.84
CA SER A 171 -1.84 10.54 -10.13
C SER A 171 -0.71 11.58 -10.20
N ALA A 172 -1.04 12.82 -10.58
CA ALA A 172 -0.12 13.96 -10.59
C ALA A 172 -0.03 14.68 -9.23
N ALA A 173 -0.88 14.33 -8.27
CA ALA A 173 -0.87 14.97 -6.96
C ALA A 173 0.38 14.59 -6.15
N THR A 174 0.94 15.56 -5.44
CA THR A 174 2.09 15.41 -4.53
C THR A 174 1.73 15.68 -3.07
N SER A 175 0.47 16.03 -2.81
CA SER A 175 -0.14 16.23 -1.49
C SER A 175 -1.38 15.37 -1.37
N PRO A 176 -1.69 14.83 -0.17
CA PRO A 176 -0.84 14.85 1.01
C PRO A 176 0.39 13.96 0.84
N ALA A 177 1.55 14.48 1.22
CA ALA A 177 2.77 13.70 1.30
C ALA A 177 2.69 12.72 2.49
N VAL A 178 3.50 11.67 2.47
CA VAL A 178 3.64 10.76 3.62
C VAL A 178 4.06 11.57 4.85
N GLY A 179 3.31 11.43 5.95
CA GLY A 179 3.85 11.76 7.27
C GLY A 179 4.97 10.75 7.55
N GLY A 180 6.21 11.24 7.66
CA GLY A 180 7.39 10.43 7.95
C GLY A 180 7.22 9.70 9.28
N GLY A 181 6.63 8.51 9.23
CA GLY A 181 6.60 7.58 10.34
C GLY A 181 7.75 6.60 10.17
N PRO A 182 8.50 6.30 11.24
CA PRO A 182 9.63 5.42 11.13
C PRO A 182 9.28 4.06 10.61
N SER A 183 9.85 3.74 9.45
CA SER A 183 9.97 2.38 8.99
C SER A 183 11.37 1.88 9.37
N PRO A 184 11.50 0.69 9.98
CA PRO A 184 12.81 0.12 10.25
C PRO A 184 13.52 -0.09 8.92
N THR A 185 14.68 0.55 8.78
CA THR A 185 15.54 0.42 7.61
C THR A 185 16.66 -0.58 7.90
N ASP A 186 17.27 -1.10 6.84
CA ASP A 186 18.49 -1.93 6.95
C ASP A 186 19.66 -1.20 7.65
N SER A 187 19.57 0.12 7.86
CA SER A 187 20.54 0.93 8.60
C SER A 187 20.19 1.10 10.09
N GLY A 188 19.18 0.39 10.61
CA GLY A 188 18.75 0.49 12.02
C GLY A 188 18.22 1.88 12.40
N THR A 189 17.97 2.73 11.40
CA THR A 189 17.50 4.10 11.59
C THR A 189 16.00 4.12 11.33
N VAL A 190 15.28 4.29 12.44
CA VAL A 190 13.90 4.75 12.55
C VAL A 190 13.88 6.16 11.92
N VAL A 191 13.39 6.31 10.68
CA VAL A 191 13.27 7.63 10.01
C VAL A 191 11.87 8.19 10.18
#